data_AF-A0A6B3I6K1-F1
#
_entry.id   AF-A0A6B3I6K1-F1
#
_cell.length_a   1.000
_cell.length_b   1.000
_cell.length_c   1.000
_cell.angle_alpha   90.00
_cell.angle_beta   90.00
_cell.angle_gamma   90.00
#
_symmetry.space_group_name_H-M   'P 1'
#
loop_
_entity.id
_entity.type
_entity.pdbx_description
1 polymer ?
#
loop_
_entity_poly.entity_id
_entity_poly.type
_entity_poly.pdbx_seq_one_letter_code
_entity_poly.pdbx_strand_id
1 'polypeptide(L)' 'MSNNGLRLVWVYPDLLSTYGDQGNALVVERRARQRGLDVQRVDVRSDQPVPTSGDIYLIGGGEDRPQR' A
#
# COMPACT_ATOMS: atom_id res chain seq x y z
N MET A 1 -7.24 -20.63 -16.06
CA MET A 1 -5.98 -19.87 -15.88
C MET A 1 -6.01 -19.29 -14.48
N SER A 2 -5.02 -19.58 -13.64
CA SER A 2 -4.96 -18.98 -12.30
C SER A 2 -4.71 -17.48 -12.44
N ASN A 3 -5.57 -16.65 -11.86
CA ASN A 3 -5.32 -15.22 -11.76
C ASN A 3 -4.10 -15.02 -10.86
N ASN A 4 -2.96 -14.68 -11.45
CA ASN A 4 -1.68 -14.54 -10.74
C ASN A 4 -1.38 -13.07 -10.41
N GLY A 5 -2.40 -12.21 -10.47
CA GLY A 5 -2.31 -10.80 -10.11
C GLY A 5 -2.47 -10.59 -8.61
N LEU A 6 -1.68 -9.67 -8.06
CA LEU A 6 -1.76 -9.16 -6.69
C LEU A 6 -1.98 -7.65 -6.74
N ARG A 7 -3.11 -7.18 -6.21
CA ARG A 7 -3.41 -5.75 -6.05
C ARG A 7 -2.99 -5.30 -4.65
N LEU A 8 -1.91 -4.54 -4.61
CA LEU A 8 -1.38 -3.90 -3.40
C LEU A 8 -1.93 -2.48 -3.28
N VAL A 9 -2.66 -2.17 -2.22
CA VAL A 9 -3.21 -0.84 -1.96
C VAL A 9 -2.42 -0.19 -0.85
N TRP A 10 -1.74 0.93 -1.13
CA TRP A 10 -1.06 1.73 -0.10
C TRP A 10 -1.94 2.92 0.25
N VAL A 11 -2.43 2.92 1.49
CA VAL A 11 -3.46 3.84 1.96
C VAL A 11 -2.82 5.07 2.60
N TYR A 12 -3.23 6.22 2.09
CA TYR A 12 -2.95 7.58 2.57
C TYR A 12 -1.46 7.86 2.77
N PRO A 13 -0.58 7.60 1.79
CA PRO A 13 0.84 7.94 1.91
C PRO A 13 1.09 9.45 2.05
N ASP A 14 0.12 10.29 1.71
CA ASP A 14 0.14 11.73 1.94
C ASP A 14 -0.03 12.12 3.42
N LEU A 15 -0.54 11.22 4.26
CA LEU A 15 -0.72 11.42 5.71
C LEU A 15 0.06 10.44 6.59
N LEU A 16 0.33 9.23 6.08
CA LEU A 16 0.78 8.06 6.85
C LEU A 16 2.06 7.46 6.25
N SER A 17 3.10 8.29 6.06
CA SER A 17 4.38 7.84 5.48
C SER A 17 5.62 8.28 6.27
N THR A 18 5.45 8.64 7.54
CA THR A 18 6.50 9.30 8.34
C THR A 18 7.62 8.38 8.81
N TYR A 19 7.41 7.07 8.84
CA TYR A 19 8.36 6.10 9.42
C TYR A 19 9.07 5.22 8.38
N GLY A 20 9.25 5.74 7.16
CA GLY A 20 9.87 4.96 6.07
C GLY A 20 8.95 3.89 5.49
N ASP A 21 7.63 4.05 5.66
CA ASP A 21 6.61 3.06 5.30
C ASP A 21 6.57 2.70 3.82
N GLN A 22 7.09 3.58 2.95
CA GLN A 22 7.30 3.27 1.54
C GLN A 22 8.14 2.00 1.33
N GLY A 23 9.08 1.72 2.25
CA GLY A 23 9.89 0.51 2.23
C GLY A 23 9.06 -0.77 2.28
N ASN A 24 7.95 -0.78 3.04
CA ASN A 24 7.06 -1.94 3.12
C ASN A 24 6.39 -2.22 1.77
N ALA A 25 5.89 -1.17 1.09
CA ALA A 25 5.29 -1.31 -0.24
C ALA A 25 6.30 -1.86 -1.26
N LEU A 26 7.52 -1.30 -1.28
CA LEU A 26 8.60 -1.76 -2.16
C LEU A 26 9.00 -3.22 -1.92
N VAL A 27 9.12 -3.63 -0.65
CA VAL A 27 9.47 -5.01 -0.29
C VAL A 27 8.37 -5.99 -0.69
N VAL A 28 7.10 -5.66 -0.47
CA VAL A 28 5.97 -6.50 -0.88
C VAL A 28 5.94 -6.68 -2.39
N GLU A 29 6.03 -5.59 -3.17
CA GLU A 29 6.08 -5.66 -4.63
C GLU A 29 7.24 -6.55 -5.11
N ARG A 30 8.45 -6.33 -4.58
CA ARG A 30 9.64 -7.06 -4.98
C ARG A 30 9.49 -8.56 -4.71
N ARG A 31 9.00 -8.92 -3.51
CA ARG A 31 8.85 -10.32 -3.09
C ARG A 31 7.72 -11.03 -3.81
N ALA A 32 6.64 -10.34 -4.14
CA ALA A 32 5.55 -10.89 -4.94
C ALA A 32 6.01 -11.15 -6.38
N ARG A 33 6.69 -10.19 -7.02
CA ARG A 33 7.29 -10.37 -8.35
C ARG A 33 8.31 -11.53 -8.40
N GLN A 34 9.12 -11.71 -7.35
CA GLN A 34 10.05 -12.85 -7.24
C GLN A 34 9.35 -14.22 -7.18
N ARG A 35 8.06 -14.26 -6.83
CA ARG A 35 7.22 -15.46 -6.83
C ARG A 35 6.41 -15.62 -8.11
N GLY A 36 6.69 -14.79 -9.13
CA GLY A 36 6.00 -14.82 -10.41
C GLY A 36 4.62 -14.15 -10.42
N LEU A 37 4.23 -13.45 -9.35
CA LEU A 37 2.98 -12.69 -9.31
C LEU A 37 3.11 -11.40 -10.13
N ASP A 38 2.07 -11.07 -10.89
CA ASP A 38 1.92 -9.72 -11.45
C ASP A 38 1.43 -8.79 -10.34
N VAL A 39 2.07 -7.64 -10.14
CA VAL A 39 1.77 -6.76 -9.00
C VAL A 39 1.30 -5.41 -9.50
N GLN A 40 0.06 -5.08 -9.16
CA GLN A 40 -0.53 -3.76 -9.37
C GLN A 40 -0.56 -3.01 -8.04
N ARG A 41 0.28 -1.98 -7.90
CA ARG A 41 0.20 -1.07 -6.77
C ARG A 41 -0.75 0.09 -7.06
N VAL A 42 -1.61 0.40 -6.09
CA VAL A 42 -2.51 1.54 -6.09
C VAL A 42 -2.19 2.38 -4.84
N ASP A 43 -1.66 3.58 -5.06
CA ASP A 43 -1.45 4.55 -3.99
C ASP A 43 -2.72 5.39 -3.85
N VAL A 44 -3.42 5.25 -2.74
CA VAL A 44 -4.69 5.93 -2.47
C VAL A 44 -4.42 7.11 -1.57
N ARG A 45 -4.62 8.33 -2.08
CA ARG A 45 -4.46 9.55 -1.29
C ARG A 45 -5.64 9.76 -0.33
N SER A 46 -5.45 10.56 0.72
CA SER A 46 -6.48 10.81 1.75
C SER A 46 -7.77 11.48 1.25
N ASP A 47 -7.73 12.09 0.07
CA ASP A 47 -8.85 12.68 -0.64
C ASP A 47 -9.56 11.69 -1.60
N GLN A 48 -9.14 10.42 -1.63
CA GLN A 48 -9.66 9.39 -2.52
C GLN A 48 -10.33 8.25 -1.74
N PRO A 49 -11.41 7.65 -2.29
CA PRO A 49 -12.03 6.47 -1.68
C PRO A 49 -11.08 5.27 -1.74
N VAL A 50 -10.95 4.55 -0.63
CA VAL A 50 -10.20 3.29 -0.59
C VAL A 50 -10.98 2.22 -1.37
N PRO A 51 -10.38 1.61 -2.42
CA PRO A 51 -11.04 0.58 -3.19
C PRO A 51 -11.24 -0.68 -2.34
N THR A 52 -12.32 -1.42 -2.55
CA THR A 52 -12.59 -2.69 -1.87
C THR A 52 -11.99 -3.90 -2.57
N SER A 53 -11.40 -3.68 -3.76
CA SER A 53 -10.88 -4.74 -4.63
C SER A 53 -9.41 -5.08 -4.41
N GLY A 54 -8.77 -4.59 -3.35
CA GLY A 54 -7.37 -4.88 -3.02
C GLY A 54 -7.20 -6.23 -2.32
N ASP A 55 -6.06 -6.88 -2.57
CA ASP A 55 -5.69 -8.14 -1.92
C ASP A 55 -4.87 -7.91 -0.64
N ILE A 56 -4.01 -6.88 -0.67
CA ILE A 56 -3.21 -6.44 0.49
C ILE A 56 -3.37 -4.93 0.63
N TYR A 57 -3.66 -4.49 1.85
CA TYR A 57 -3.71 -3.08 2.21
C TYR A 57 -2.55 -2.76 3.15
N LEU A 58 -1.75 -1.76 2.79
CA LEU A 58 -0.70 -1.21 3.62
C LEU A 58 -1.15 0.14 4.16
N ILE A 59 -1.02 0.32 5.46
CA ILE A 59 -1.28 1.57 6.18
C ILE A 59 0.00 1.86 6.95
N GLY A 60 0.63 2.99 6.66
CA GLY A 60 1.83 3.42 7.38
C GLY A 60 1.50 4.09 8.71
N GLY A 61 2.52 4.60 9.39
CA GLY A 61 2.32 5.40 10.59
C GLY A 61 2.19 6.88 10.27
N GLY A 62 1.25 7.56 10.93
CA GLY A 62 1.16 9.01 10.96
C GLY A 62 1.65 9.56 12.29
N GLU A 63 2.04 10.82 12.33
CA GLU A 63 2.25 11.53 13.59
C GLU A 63 0.91 11.88 14.24
N ASP A 64 0.87 11.81 15.57
CA ASP A 64 -0.24 12.39 16.31
C ASP A 64 -0.30 13.89 16.02
N ARG A 65 -1.49 14.39 15.67
CA ARG A 65 -1.68 15.85 15.63
C ARG A 65 -1.41 16.39 17.02
N PRO A 66 -0.80 17.58 17.17
CA PRO A 66 -0.66 18.19 18.49
C PRO A 66 -2.02 18.26 19.18
N GLN A 67 -2.21 17.46 20.24
CA GLN A 67 -3.38 17.61 21.10
C GLN A 67 -3.34 19.02 21.70
N ARG A 68 -4.36 19.82 21.39
CA ARG A 68 -4.66 21.09 22.06
C ARG A 68 -5.57 20.83 23.25
#